data_AF-A0A926P613-F1
#
_entry.id   AF-A0A926P613-F1
#
_cell.length_a   1.000
_cell.length_b   1.000
_cell.length_c   1.000
_cell.angle_alpha   90.00
_cell.angle_beta   90.00
_cell.angle_gamma   90.00
#
_symmetry.space_group_name_H-M   'P 1'
#
loop_
_entity.id
_entity.type
_entity.pdbx_description
1 polymer ?
#
loop_
_entity_poly.entity_id
_entity_poly.type
_entity_poly.pdbx_seq_one_letter_code
_entity_poly.pdbx_strand_id
1 'polypeptide(L)'
;MMHYERSYATARAAFTVLETVGMLVAISGAVAVIIGLGQGSSKHWSNLQIILTVVPGVAAVLFGLISVAIVQASRAAVDTAEMTRELLHIARNEKPTIESPVHPPSQTVGDSSYPVENEPTRIGSCECRQRPDGMWLIIKGPGTGQVFESYEELRQFAVQNSN
;
A
#
# COMPACT_ATOMS: atom_id res chain seq x y z
N MET A 1 8.59 -27.05 -8.09
CA MET A 1 8.15 -25.67 -7.80
C MET A 1 7.53 -24.94 -8.99
N MET A 2 7.90 -25.22 -10.24
CA MET A 2 7.37 -24.53 -11.45
C MET A 2 5.85 -24.64 -11.75
N HIS A 3 5.12 -25.61 -11.19
CA HIS A 3 3.67 -25.73 -11.43
C HIS A 3 2.82 -24.73 -10.62
N TYR A 4 3.35 -24.20 -9.50
CA TYR A 4 2.59 -23.35 -8.59
C TYR A 4 2.49 -21.91 -9.08
N GLU A 5 3.60 -21.36 -9.58
CA GLU A 5 3.68 -19.99 -10.12
C GLU A 5 2.72 -19.79 -11.31
N ARG A 6 2.56 -20.83 -12.15
CA ARG A 6 1.63 -20.81 -13.28
C ARG A 6 0.18 -20.74 -12.84
N SER A 7 -0.20 -21.47 -11.79
CA SER A 7 -1.57 -21.47 -11.27
C SER A 7 -1.91 -20.15 -10.59
N TYR A 8 -0.92 -19.49 -9.98
CA TYR A 8 -1.08 -18.22 -9.28
C TYR A 8 -1.23 -17.02 -10.23
N ALA A 9 -0.39 -16.94 -11.27
CA ALA A 9 -0.54 -15.93 -12.32
C ALA A 9 -1.92 -16.03 -13.00
N THR A 10 -2.42 -17.25 -13.17
CA THR A 10 -3.76 -17.52 -13.71
C THR A 10 -4.86 -17.03 -12.77
N ALA A 11 -4.73 -17.24 -11.45
CA ALA A 11 -5.70 -16.75 -10.47
C ALA A 11 -5.79 -15.21 -10.45
N ARG A 12 -4.64 -14.51 -10.47
CA ARG A 12 -4.60 -13.04 -10.50
C ARG A 12 -5.22 -12.48 -11.79
N ALA A 13 -4.93 -13.13 -12.93
CA ALA A 13 -5.55 -12.81 -14.20
C ALA A 13 -7.07 -13.04 -14.17
N ALA A 14 -7.53 -14.17 -13.62
CA ALA A 14 -8.95 -14.49 -13.49
C ALA A 14 -9.71 -13.46 -12.62
N PHE A 15 -9.12 -13.03 -11.50
CA PHE A 15 -9.68 -11.97 -10.68
C PHE A 15 -9.73 -10.63 -11.42
N THR A 16 -8.78 -10.34 -12.30
CA THR A 16 -8.81 -9.11 -13.13
C THR A 16 -9.93 -9.17 -14.15
N VAL A 17 -10.12 -10.31 -14.81
CA VAL A 17 -11.26 -10.51 -15.72
C VAL A 17 -12.59 -10.39 -14.98
N LEU A 18 -12.74 -11.02 -13.82
CA LEU A 18 -13.96 -10.93 -13.00
C LEU A 18 -14.26 -9.51 -12.53
N GLU A 19 -13.23 -8.74 -12.13
CA GLU A 19 -13.39 -7.31 -11.81
C GLU A 19 -13.88 -6.52 -13.00
N THR A 20 -13.30 -6.77 -14.19
CA THR A 20 -13.71 -6.11 -15.43
C THR A 20 -15.16 -6.43 -15.79
N VAL A 21 -15.57 -7.69 -15.65
CA VAL A 21 -16.95 -8.14 -15.88
C VAL A 21 -17.90 -7.51 -14.86
N GLY A 22 -17.53 -7.46 -13.58
CA GLY A 22 -18.32 -6.80 -12.53
C GLY A 22 -18.53 -5.31 -12.81
N MET A 23 -17.49 -4.62 -13.29
CA MET A 23 -17.59 -3.23 -13.71
C MET A 23 -18.48 -3.05 -14.95
N LEU A 24 -18.41 -3.95 -15.93
CA LEU A 24 -19.31 -3.91 -17.10
C LEU A 24 -20.78 -4.08 -16.69
N VAL A 25 -21.07 -5.00 -15.76
CA VAL A 25 -22.42 -5.17 -15.21
C VAL A 25 -22.87 -3.91 -14.48
N ALA A 26 -22.03 -3.32 -13.64
CA ALA A 26 -22.34 -2.07 -12.94
C ALA A 26 -22.64 -0.92 -13.91
N ILE A 27 -21.82 -0.75 -14.96
CA ILE A 27 -22.02 0.27 -15.99
C ILE A 27 -23.33 0.02 -16.75
N SER A 28 -23.62 -1.22 -17.12
CA SER A 28 -24.87 -1.57 -17.82
C SER A 28 -26.10 -1.25 -16.97
N GLY A 29 -26.04 -1.49 -15.65
CA GLY A 29 -27.08 -1.13 -14.70
C GLY A 29 -27.25 0.39 -14.59
N ALA A 30 -26.14 1.13 -14.55
CA ALA A 30 -26.16 2.59 -14.48
C ALA A 30 -26.81 3.20 -15.74
N VAL A 31 -26.47 2.68 -16.93
CA VAL A 31 -27.11 3.07 -18.18
C VAL A 31 -28.61 2.77 -18.16
N ALA A 32 -29.02 1.60 -17.65
CA ALA A 32 -30.43 1.26 -17.52
C ALA A 32 -31.19 2.22 -16.58
N VAL A 33 -30.57 2.66 -15.48
CA VAL A 33 -31.15 3.68 -14.58
C VAL A 33 -31.33 5.01 -15.30
N ILE A 34 -30.32 5.47 -16.05
CA ILE A 34 -30.37 6.74 -16.79
C ILE A 34 -31.50 6.71 -17.83
N ILE A 35 -31.62 5.61 -18.60
CA ILE A 35 -32.68 5.42 -19.58
C ILE A 35 -34.06 5.37 -18.89
N GLY A 36 -34.17 4.65 -17.77
CA GLY A 36 -35.41 4.55 -17.00
C GLY A 36 -35.89 5.90 -16.45
N LEU A 37 -34.96 6.70 -15.89
CA LEU A 37 -35.26 8.05 -15.42
C LEU A 37 -35.62 9.00 -16.57
N GLY A 38 -34.93 8.89 -17.72
CA GLY A 38 -35.22 9.68 -18.90
C GLY A 38 -36.62 9.45 -19.47
N GLN A 39 -37.11 8.20 -19.44
CA GLN A 39 -38.46 7.87 -19.90
C GLN A 39 -39.55 8.17 -18.85
N GLY A 40 -39.25 7.95 -17.56
CA GLY A 40 -40.16 8.22 -16.45
C GLY A 40 -40.43 9.70 -16.16
N SER A 41 -39.65 10.62 -16.74
CA SER A 41 -39.85 12.07 -16.60
C SER A 41 -40.98 12.64 -17.48
N SER A 42 -41.55 11.80 -18.37
CA SER A 42 -42.72 12.20 -19.16
C SER A 42 -43.95 12.38 -18.24
N LYS A 43 -44.71 13.48 -18.43
CA LYS A 43 -45.84 13.96 -17.59
C LYS A 43 -46.99 12.96 -17.34
N HIS A 44 -46.89 11.73 -17.82
CA HIS A 44 -47.96 10.73 -17.81
C HIS A 44 -47.68 9.50 -16.93
N TRP A 45 -46.52 9.43 -16.28
CA TRP A 45 -46.12 8.26 -15.50
C TRP A 45 -46.47 8.45 -14.02
N SER A 46 -47.06 7.40 -13.42
CA SER A 46 -47.28 7.38 -11.97
C SER A 46 -45.96 7.11 -11.25
N ASN A 47 -45.80 7.63 -10.02
CA ASN A 47 -44.60 7.41 -9.20
C ASN A 47 -44.22 5.92 -9.07
N LEU A 48 -45.22 5.04 -9.09
CA LEU A 48 -45.05 3.59 -9.00
C LEU A 48 -44.42 3.00 -10.27
N GLN A 49 -44.77 3.52 -11.45
CA GLN A 49 -44.18 3.11 -12.72
C GLN A 49 -42.71 3.53 -12.83
N ILE A 50 -42.39 4.74 -12.35
CA ILE A 50 -41.00 5.24 -12.32
C ILE A 50 -40.13 4.34 -11.43
N ILE A 51 -40.62 3.98 -10.23
CA ILE A 51 -39.92 3.08 -9.31
C ILE A 51 -39.67 1.72 -9.97
N LEU A 52 -40.71 1.12 -10.58
CA LEU A 52 -40.59 -0.20 -11.22
C LEU A 52 -39.56 -0.21 -12.36
N THR A 53 -39.39 0.89 -13.09
CA THR A 53 -38.36 0.98 -14.15
C THR A 53 -36.94 1.19 -13.63
N VAL A 54 -36.77 1.85 -12.48
CA VAL A 54 -35.45 2.21 -11.95
C VAL A 54 -34.86 1.11 -11.05
N VAL A 55 -35.71 0.40 -10.30
CA VAL A 55 -35.32 -0.69 -9.38
C VAL A 55 -34.39 -1.74 -10.02
N PRO A 56 -34.68 -2.32 -11.20
CA PRO A 56 -33.80 -3.33 -11.79
C PRO A 56 -32.43 -2.77 -12.17
N GLY A 57 -32.35 -1.50 -12.62
CA GLY A 57 -31.09 -0.84 -12.91
C GLY A 57 -30.25 -0.62 -11.64
N VAL A 58 -30.88 -0.15 -10.57
CA VAL A 58 -30.21 0.03 -9.26
C VAL A 58 -29.73 -1.31 -8.70
N ALA A 59 -30.54 -2.36 -8.79
CA ALA A 59 -30.14 -3.70 -8.37
C ALA A 59 -28.94 -4.22 -9.15
N ALA A 60 -28.90 -3.99 -10.48
CA ALA A 60 -27.76 -4.37 -11.31
C ALA A 60 -26.48 -3.61 -10.95
N VAL A 61 -26.57 -2.31 -10.66
CA VAL A 61 -25.42 -1.50 -10.17
C VAL A 61 -24.91 -2.06 -8.85
N LEU A 62 -25.79 -2.27 -7.87
CA LEU A 62 -25.41 -2.79 -6.55
C LEU A 62 -24.77 -4.17 -6.67
N PHE A 63 -25.34 -5.05 -7.48
CA PHE A 63 -24.79 -6.39 -7.71
C PHE A 63 -23.39 -6.33 -8.35
N GLY A 64 -23.21 -5.48 -9.37
CA GLY A 64 -21.91 -5.25 -10.00
C GLY A 64 -20.86 -4.75 -9.00
N LEU A 65 -21.21 -3.78 -8.15
CA LEU A 65 -20.31 -3.25 -7.12
C LEU A 65 -19.97 -4.29 -6.04
N ILE A 66 -20.94 -5.07 -5.57
CA ILE A 66 -20.71 -6.15 -4.60
C ILE A 66 -19.78 -7.21 -5.20
N SER A 67 -19.98 -7.57 -6.47
CA SER A 67 -19.09 -8.50 -7.18
C SER A 67 -17.65 -7.99 -7.21
N VAL A 68 -17.44 -6.70 -7.52
CA VAL A 68 -16.11 -6.08 -7.52
C VAL A 68 -15.51 -6.08 -6.11
N ALA A 69 -16.29 -5.75 -5.07
CA ALA A 69 -15.84 -5.76 -3.69
C ALA A 69 -15.37 -7.14 -3.22
N ILE A 70 -16.09 -8.22 -3.60
CA ILE A 70 -15.70 -9.60 -3.30
C ILE A 70 -14.37 -9.95 -3.97
N VAL A 71 -14.17 -9.54 -5.23
CA VAL A 71 -12.92 -9.75 -5.95
C VAL A 71 -11.76 -9.03 -5.28
N GLN A 72 -11.96 -7.78 -4.86
CA GLN A 72 -10.93 -7.01 -4.15
C GLN A 72 -10.59 -7.65 -2.79
N ALA A 73 -11.60 -8.08 -2.03
CA ALA A 73 -11.40 -8.80 -0.77
C ALA A 73 -10.64 -10.12 -0.99
N SER A 74 -10.93 -10.84 -2.07
CA SER A 74 -10.25 -12.09 -2.43
C SER A 74 -8.77 -11.84 -2.77
N ARG A 75 -8.44 -10.77 -3.50
CA ARG A 75 -7.05 -10.39 -3.76
C ARG A 75 -6.29 -10.07 -2.47
N ALA A 76 -6.89 -9.29 -1.57
CA ALA A 76 -6.28 -8.95 -0.29
C ALA A 76 -6.02 -10.20 0.59
N ALA A 77 -6.95 -11.15 0.59
CA ALA A 77 -6.77 -12.42 1.30
C ALA A 77 -5.61 -13.25 0.71
N VAL A 78 -5.48 -13.28 -0.61
CA VAL A 78 -4.37 -13.97 -1.29
C VAL A 78 -3.04 -13.30 -0.96
N ASP A 79 -2.95 -11.97 -1.01
CA ASP A 79 -1.73 -11.23 -0.67
C ASP A 79 -1.31 -11.47 0.79
N THR A 80 -2.28 -11.56 1.71
CA THR A 80 -2.04 -11.87 3.13
C THR A 80 -1.52 -13.30 3.31
N ALA A 81 -2.03 -14.25 2.52
CA ALA A 81 -1.58 -15.65 2.57
C ALA A 81 -0.13 -15.80 2.08
N GLU A 82 0.28 -15.04 1.06
CA GLU A 82 1.67 -15.00 0.58
C GLU A 82 2.61 -14.45 1.65
N MET A 83 2.27 -13.32 2.26
CA MET A 83 3.07 -12.74 3.35
C MET A 83 3.25 -13.71 4.51
N THR A 84 2.17 -14.40 4.91
CA THR A 84 2.22 -15.38 6.00
C THR A 84 3.11 -16.58 5.63
N ARG A 85 3.09 -17.02 4.37
CA ARG A 85 3.94 -18.10 3.88
C ARG A 85 5.42 -17.72 3.83
N GLU A 86 5.72 -16.52 3.38
CA GLU A 86 7.10 -16.03 3.32
C GLU A 86 7.70 -15.94 4.72
N LEU A 87 6.94 -15.44 5.70
CA LEU A 87 7.33 -15.44 7.11
C LEU A 87 7.58 -16.85 7.65
N LEU A 88 6.70 -17.82 7.35
CA LEU A 88 6.89 -19.22 7.75
C LEU A 88 8.12 -19.85 7.07
N HIS A 89 8.43 -19.47 5.83
CA HIS A 89 9.61 -19.94 5.13
C HIS A 89 10.90 -19.38 5.74
N ILE A 90 10.92 -18.10 6.11
CA ILE A 90 12.03 -17.48 6.85
C ILE A 90 12.22 -18.16 8.20
N ALA A 91 11.17 -18.28 9.00
CA ALA A 91 11.23 -18.93 10.32
C ALA A 91 11.68 -20.40 10.25
N ARG A 92 11.36 -21.11 9.16
CA ARG A 92 11.84 -22.47 8.92
C ARG A 92 13.31 -22.54 8.54
N ASN A 93 13.82 -21.52 7.84
CA ASN A 93 15.21 -21.44 7.41
C ASN A 93 16.13 -20.86 8.50
N GLU A 94 15.59 -20.15 9.49
CA GLU A 94 16.27 -19.76 10.75
C GLU A 94 16.44 -20.93 11.74
N LYS A 95 16.73 -22.15 11.25
CA LYS A 95 17.27 -23.18 12.16
C LYS A 95 18.59 -22.63 12.71
N PRO A 96 18.76 -22.60 14.05
CA PRO A 96 19.97 -22.06 14.64
C PRO A 96 21.11 -23.00 14.29
N THR A 97 22.01 -22.57 13.40
CA THR A 97 23.39 -23.03 13.47
C THR A 97 23.91 -22.44 14.78
N ILE A 98 23.91 -23.24 15.85
CA ILE A 98 24.46 -22.89 17.16
C ILE A 98 25.98 -22.80 17.02
N GLU A 99 26.46 -21.77 16.34
CA GLU A 99 27.84 -21.30 16.37
C GLU A 99 27.81 -19.78 16.08
N SER A 100 27.25 -19.01 17.00
CA SER A 100 27.78 -17.66 17.29
C SER A 100 27.23 -17.13 18.62
N PRO A 101 28.10 -16.50 19.43
CA PRO A 101 27.76 -16.10 20.78
C PRO A 101 26.80 -14.90 20.78
N VAL A 102 25.65 -15.12 21.40
CA VAL A 102 24.81 -14.17 22.15
C VAL A 102 25.13 -12.67 21.90
N HIS A 103 24.34 -12.04 21.04
CA HIS A 103 24.02 -10.62 21.17
C HIS A 103 22.55 -10.49 21.63
N PRO A 104 22.24 -9.68 22.67
CA PRO A 104 20.89 -9.57 23.21
C PRO A 104 19.94 -8.81 22.26
N PRO A 105 18.62 -9.08 22.30
CA PRO A 105 17.66 -8.54 21.35
C PRO A 105 17.23 -7.12 21.75
N SER A 106 17.51 -6.13 20.91
CA SER A 106 16.76 -4.87 20.93
C SER A 106 15.50 -5.04 20.08
N GLN A 107 14.36 -5.16 20.75
CA GLN A 107 13.05 -4.93 20.14
C GLN A 107 13.00 -3.49 19.62
N THR A 108 12.69 -3.32 18.34
CA THR A 108 12.02 -2.11 17.86
C THR A 108 10.95 -2.54 16.88
N VAL A 109 9.73 -2.46 17.38
CA VAL A 109 8.47 -2.52 16.65
C VAL A 109 8.45 -1.39 15.63
N GLY A 110 8.14 -1.73 14.38
CA GLY A 110 7.78 -0.81 13.33
C GLY A 110 8.95 -0.39 12.45
N ASP A 111 9.10 -1.04 11.29
CA ASP A 111 9.71 -0.36 10.15
C ASP A 111 8.88 -0.62 8.90
N SER A 112 8.02 0.36 8.65
CA SER A 112 7.59 0.79 7.33
C SER A 112 8.76 0.75 6.34
N SER A 113 8.48 0.23 5.15
CA SER A 113 9.32 0.37 3.97
C SER A 113 9.65 1.84 3.70
N TYR A 114 10.81 2.30 4.17
CA TYR A 114 11.52 3.43 3.58
C TYR A 114 12.82 2.89 2.96
N PRO A 115 13.18 3.34 1.75
CA PRO A 115 14.47 2.96 1.16
C PRO A 115 15.59 3.40 2.10
N VAL A 116 16.43 2.44 2.47
CA VAL A 116 17.71 2.68 3.13
C VAL A 116 18.61 3.37 2.11
N GLU A 117 18.63 4.69 2.14
CA GLU A 117 19.74 5.48 1.64
C GLU A 117 19.89 6.70 2.55
N ASN A 118 20.87 6.62 3.46
CA ASN A 118 21.61 7.69 4.13
C ASN A 118 22.20 7.11 5.44
N GLU A 119 23.29 6.37 5.28
CA GLU A 119 24.20 6.06 6.38
C GLU A 119 24.55 7.37 7.12
N PRO A 120 24.59 7.38 8.46
CA PRO A 120 24.98 8.56 9.21
C PRO A 120 26.40 8.97 8.79
N THR A 121 26.52 10.14 8.17
CA THR A 121 27.81 10.64 7.72
C THR A 121 28.52 11.25 8.91
N ARG A 122 29.70 10.72 9.23
CA ARG A 122 30.52 11.23 10.33
C ARG A 122 31.41 12.36 9.83
N ILE A 123 31.24 13.55 10.41
CA ILE A 123 31.99 14.76 10.04
C ILE A 123 32.63 15.31 11.31
N GLY A 124 33.95 15.11 11.43
CA GLY A 124 34.68 15.43 12.66
C GLY A 124 34.19 14.60 13.85
N SER A 125 33.78 15.26 14.93
CA SER A 125 33.19 14.65 16.13
C SER A 125 31.67 14.45 16.06
N CYS A 126 31.01 14.93 14.99
CA CYS A 126 29.56 14.86 14.83
C CYS A 126 29.13 13.70 13.92
N GLU A 127 28.03 13.04 14.28
CA GLU A 127 27.27 12.16 13.38
C GLU A 127 26.06 12.95 12.88
N CYS A 128 25.87 12.96 11.56
CA CYS A 128 24.86 13.78 10.90
C CYS A 128 24.03 12.91 9.94
N ARG A 129 22.75 13.28 9.76
CA ARG A 129 21.83 12.59 8.87
C ARG A 129 21.14 13.58 7.96
N GLN A 130 21.10 13.27 6.67
CA GLN A 130 20.32 14.03 5.71
C GLN A 130 18.85 13.62 5.80
N ARG A 131 17.96 14.61 5.93
CA ARG A 131 16.52 14.43 5.95
C ARG A 131 15.95 14.38 4.52
N PRO A 132 14.71 13.87 4.35
CA PRO A 132 14.05 13.79 3.04
C PRO A 132 13.81 15.15 2.38
N ASP A 133 13.84 16.23 3.17
CA ASP A 133 13.69 17.62 2.74
C ASP A 133 15.02 18.22 2.18
N GLY A 134 16.09 17.44 2.17
CA GLY A 134 17.43 17.86 1.72
C GLY A 134 18.28 18.53 2.81
N MET A 135 17.70 18.81 3.99
CA MET A 135 18.41 19.42 5.11
C MET A 135 19.24 18.41 5.90
N TRP A 136 20.28 18.88 6.56
CA TRP A 136 21.16 18.07 7.39
C TRP A 136 20.87 18.27 8.88
N LEU A 137 20.76 17.18 9.63
CA LEU A 137 20.52 17.18 11.06
C LEU A 137 21.69 16.53 11.80
N ILE A 138 22.21 17.19 12.84
CA ILE A 138 23.20 16.58 13.74
C ILE A 138 22.46 15.63 14.70
N ILE A 139 22.73 14.34 14.58
CA ILE A 139 22.13 13.28 15.42
C ILE A 139 22.98 12.99 16.66
N LYS A 140 24.28 13.33 16.64
CA LYS A 140 25.19 13.12 17.76
C LYS A 140 26.39 14.08 17.68
N GLY A 141 26.81 14.63 18.82
CA GLY A 141 27.95 15.55 18.91
C GLY A 141 27.56 16.98 19.32
N PRO A 142 28.51 17.93 19.33
CA PRO A 142 28.20 19.33 19.62
C PRO A 142 27.18 19.86 18.60
N GLY A 143 26.11 20.50 19.09
CA GLY A 143 25.01 20.99 18.24
C GLY A 143 23.93 19.96 17.87
N THR A 144 23.81 18.85 18.62
CA THR A 144 22.73 17.86 18.42
C THR A 144 21.35 18.53 18.35
N GLY A 145 20.58 18.23 17.29
CA GLY A 145 19.28 18.84 17.02
C GLY A 145 19.30 20.07 16.11
N GLN A 146 20.47 20.62 15.78
CA GLN A 146 20.57 21.71 14.80
C GLN A 146 20.42 21.20 13.37
N VAL A 147 19.80 22.04 12.55
CA VAL A 147 19.41 21.77 11.17
C VAL A 147 20.16 22.73 10.26
N PHE A 148 20.74 22.22 9.19
CA PHE A 148 21.50 23.00 8.22
C PHE A 148 20.90 22.80 6.83
N GLU A 149 20.77 23.88 6.08
CA GLU A 149 20.18 23.83 4.73
C GLU A 149 21.19 23.29 3.71
N SER A 150 22.49 23.44 4.00
CA SER A 150 23.57 22.96 3.14
C SER A 150 24.62 22.12 3.88
N TYR A 151 25.26 21.22 3.15
CA TYR A 151 26.38 20.41 3.65
C TYR A 151 27.60 21.27 4.05
N GLU A 152 27.81 22.40 3.37
CA GLU A 152 28.93 23.29 3.66
C GLU A 152 28.77 24.01 5.01
N GLU A 153 27.57 24.47 5.34
CA GLU A 153 27.27 25.08 6.65
C GLU A 153 27.49 24.08 7.78
N LEU A 154 27.01 22.86 7.61
CA LEU A 154 27.22 21.79 8.58
C LEU A 154 28.72 21.50 8.78
N ARG A 155 29.49 21.47 7.69
CA ARG A 155 30.93 21.22 7.74
C ARG A 155 31.68 22.35 8.45
N GLN A 156 31.32 23.61 8.20
CA GLN A 156 31.91 24.76 8.90
C GLN A 156 31.60 24.72 10.40
N PHE A 157 30.34 24.41 10.76
CA PHE A 157 29.93 24.26 12.15
C PHE A 157 30.67 23.11 12.86
N ALA A 158 30.80 21.96 12.22
CA ALA A 158 31.51 20.81 12.77
C ALA A 158 33.00 21.10 13.00
N VAL A 159 33.65 21.83 12.10
CA VAL A 159 35.07 22.23 12.24
C VAL A 159 35.26 23.30 13.32
N GLN A 160 34.32 24.24 13.46
CA GLN A 160 34.39 25.26 14.50
C GLN A 160 34.20 24.69 15.92
N ASN A 161 33.40 23.63 16.05
CA ASN A 161 33.11 22.98 17.33
C ASN A 161 33.93 21.68 17.57
N SER A 162 34.96 21.42 16.77
CA SER A 162 35.86 20.27 16.94
C SER A 162 37.12 20.56 17.80
N ASN A 163 37.19 21.74 18.42
CA ASN A 163 38.19 22.11 19.45
C ASN A 163 37.59 22.00 20.85
#